data_AF-A0A662MAI3-F1
#
_entry.id   AF-A0A662MAI3-F1
#
_cell.length_a   1.000
_cell.length_b   1.000
_cell.length_c   1.000
_cell.angle_alpha   90.00
_cell.angle_beta   90.00
_cell.angle_gamma   90.00
#
_symmetry.space_group_name_H-M   'P 1'
#
loop_
_entity.id
_entity.type
_entity.pdbx_description
1 polymer ?
#
loop_
_entity_poly.entity_id
_entity_poly.type
_entity_poly.pdbx_seq_one_letter_code
_entity_poly.pdbx_strand_id
1 'polypeptide(L)'
;MIRKVYSYAPYEFQRTFLELRETIDKLSIINTGLEPVSERLIRNLKNKAVKQFNNERICEHDSFHIWSELFDRIFDFSDRDYHLLKMINETYWFEFCYHLRIKQNDNVPEYIIDYWKENLDYDTRNMYNQLIDLAIQVREKHIVLSPFILSRIEERYREKERIDELLMDLYDGKERINIERNYMYRSKLQ
;
A
#
# COMPACT_ATOMS: atom_id res chain seq x y z
N MET A 1 18.85 10.81 9.45
CA MET A 1 19.44 10.56 8.12
C MET A 1 18.37 10.63 7.02
N ILE A 2 17.22 9.94 7.15
CA ILE A 2 16.11 9.92 6.18
C ILE A 2 15.55 11.33 5.85
N ARG A 3 15.27 12.18 6.85
CA ARG A 3 14.74 13.54 6.60
C ARG A 3 15.62 14.43 5.69
N LYS A 4 16.94 14.26 5.76
CA LYS A 4 17.89 14.98 4.90
C LYS A 4 17.86 14.51 3.45
N VAL A 5 17.41 13.28 3.19
CA VAL A 5 17.27 12.78 1.80
C VAL A 5 15.99 13.35 1.18
N TYR A 6 14.90 13.42 1.94
CA TYR A 6 13.62 13.94 1.45
C TYR A 6 13.58 15.45 1.28
N SER A 7 14.46 16.21 1.91
CA SER A 7 14.62 17.64 1.58
C SER A 7 15.08 17.87 0.14
N TYR A 8 15.68 16.85 -0.50
CA TYR A 8 16.06 16.87 -1.91
C TYR A 8 15.08 16.10 -2.81
N ALA A 9 13.95 15.64 -2.28
CA ALA A 9 12.96 14.94 -3.08
C ALA A 9 12.44 15.87 -4.21
N PRO A 10 12.31 15.39 -5.45
CA PRO A 10 11.86 16.22 -6.57
C PRO A 10 10.41 16.70 -6.41
N TYR A 11 9.58 15.94 -5.70
CA TYR A 11 8.15 16.22 -5.55
C TYR A 11 7.77 16.72 -4.16
N GLU A 12 6.87 17.70 -4.09
CA GLU A 12 6.29 18.14 -2.82
C GLU A 12 5.48 17.03 -2.16
N PHE A 13 4.78 16.21 -2.96
CA PHE A 13 4.04 15.06 -2.48
C PHE A 13 4.90 14.16 -1.59
N GLN A 14 6.13 13.83 -2.02
CA GLN A 14 7.03 12.95 -1.26
C GLN A 14 7.37 13.50 0.12
N ARG A 15 7.57 14.82 0.23
CA ARG A 15 7.87 15.49 1.51
C ARG A 15 6.67 15.47 2.45
N THR A 16 5.50 15.83 1.94
CA THR A 16 4.26 15.82 2.75
C THR A 16 3.87 14.40 3.15
N PHE A 17 4.06 13.43 2.26
CA PHE A 17 3.76 12.03 2.57
C PHE A 17 4.72 11.47 3.63
N LEU A 18 6.01 11.84 3.61
CA LEU A 18 6.92 11.50 4.70
C LEU A 18 6.45 12.09 6.04
N GLU A 19 6.02 13.35 6.05
CA GLU A 19 5.51 13.99 7.27
C GLU A 19 4.26 13.26 7.80
N LEU A 20 3.33 12.90 6.89
CA LEU A 20 2.16 12.09 7.19
C LEU A 20 2.55 10.75 7.83
N ARG A 21 3.47 10.03 7.20
CA ARG A 21 3.99 8.73 7.66
C ARG A 21 4.63 8.82 9.04
N GLU A 22 5.55 9.76 9.24
CA GLU A 22 6.20 9.95 10.55
C GLU A 22 5.20 10.34 11.64
N THR A 23 4.11 11.03 11.28
CA THR A 23 3.04 11.38 12.21
C THR A 23 2.24 10.15 12.61
N ILE A 24 1.84 9.31 11.64
CA ILE A 24 1.15 8.04 11.88
C ILE A 24 2.02 7.09 12.70
N ASP A 25 3.32 6.98 12.38
CA ASP A 25 4.26 6.13 13.12
C ASP A 25 4.31 6.49 14.61
N LYS A 26 4.46 7.78 14.93
CA LYS A 26 4.46 8.25 16.32
C LYS A 26 3.16 7.90 17.04
N LEU A 27 2.02 8.09 16.38
CA LEU A 27 0.71 7.81 16.97
C LEU A 27 0.46 6.31 17.16
N SER A 28 0.94 5.47 16.23
CA SER A 28 0.84 4.01 16.33
C SER A 28 1.58 3.43 17.55
N ILE A 29 2.63 4.11 18.02
CA ILE A 29 3.40 3.70 19.20
C ILE A 29 2.71 4.10 20.50
N ILE A 30 2.03 5.26 20.51
CA ILE A 30 1.57 5.89 21.75
C ILE A 30 0.31 5.21 22.32
N ASN A 31 -0.45 4.44 21.52
CA ASN A 31 -1.60 3.60 21.91
C ASN A 31 -2.66 4.24 22.85
N THR A 32 -2.64 5.55 23.03
CA THR A 32 -3.70 6.32 23.67
C THR A 32 -4.54 6.91 22.55
N GLY A 33 -5.85 6.67 22.59
CA GLY A 33 -6.80 7.15 21.58
C GLY A 33 -6.53 8.60 21.17
N LEU A 34 -6.69 8.89 19.87
CA LEU A 34 -6.43 10.22 19.31
C LEU A 34 -7.23 11.29 20.05
N GLU A 35 -6.53 12.27 20.63
CA GLU A 35 -7.13 13.58 20.85
C GLU A 35 -7.60 14.15 19.49
N PRO A 36 -8.75 14.84 19.42
CA PRO A 36 -9.29 15.43 18.19
C PRO A 36 -8.29 16.28 17.40
N VAL A 37 -7.28 16.84 18.08
CA VAL A 37 -6.20 17.64 17.49
C VAL A 37 -5.33 16.83 16.53
N SER A 38 -4.99 15.61 16.91
CA SER A 38 -4.06 14.77 16.15
C SER A 38 -4.74 14.13 14.93
N GLU A 39 -6.06 13.84 15.00
CA GLU A 39 -6.86 13.45 13.82
C GLU A 39 -6.90 14.58 12.79
N ARG A 40 -7.18 15.81 13.24
CA ARG A 40 -7.22 16.99 12.37
C ARG A 40 -5.87 17.20 11.68
N LEU A 41 -4.77 17.03 12.40
CA LEU A 41 -3.43 17.11 11.82
C LEU A 41 -3.22 16.07 10.70
N ILE A 42 -3.54 14.80 10.98
CA ILE A 42 -3.38 13.71 10.00
C ILE A 42 -4.24 13.97 8.75
N ARG A 43 -5.52 14.35 8.93
CA ARG A 43 -6.42 14.67 7.81
C ARG A 43 -5.91 15.85 6.98
N ASN A 44 -5.37 16.89 7.63
CA ASN A 44 -4.79 18.03 6.93
C ASN A 44 -3.57 17.62 6.09
N LEU A 45 -2.69 16.80 6.65
CA LEU A 45 -1.52 16.27 5.94
C LEU A 45 -1.95 15.38 4.76
N LYS A 46 -2.94 14.50 4.95
CA LYS A 46 -3.50 13.66 3.88
C LYS A 46 -4.12 14.51 2.78
N ASN A 47 -4.94 15.50 3.10
CA ASN A 47 -5.58 16.38 2.11
C ASN A 47 -4.53 17.18 1.32
N LYS A 48 -3.47 17.64 1.99
CA LYS A 48 -2.34 18.29 1.33
C LYS A 48 -1.62 17.34 0.38
N ALA A 49 -1.35 16.10 0.82
CA ALA A 49 -0.73 15.08 -0.01
C ALA A 49 -1.60 14.75 -1.24
N VAL A 50 -2.91 14.57 -1.07
CA VAL A 50 -3.83 14.31 -2.19
C VAL A 50 -3.82 15.44 -3.21
N LYS A 51 -3.87 16.70 -2.74
CA LYS A 51 -3.80 17.87 -3.62
C LYS A 51 -2.49 17.91 -4.41
N GLN A 52 -1.37 17.66 -3.75
CA GLN A 52 -0.05 17.66 -4.40
C GLN A 52 0.08 16.53 -5.42
N PHE A 53 -0.38 15.33 -5.08
CA PHE A 53 -0.38 14.18 -5.99
C PHE A 53 -1.12 14.47 -7.30
N ASN A 54 -2.34 15.01 -7.20
CA ASN A 54 -3.15 15.35 -8.36
C ASN A 54 -2.54 16.47 -9.22
N ASN A 55 -1.88 17.44 -8.58
CA ASN A 55 -1.21 18.55 -9.29
C ASN A 55 0.06 18.07 -10.01
N GLU A 56 0.84 17.20 -9.38
CA GLU A 56 2.13 16.72 -9.88
C GLU A 56 1.99 15.56 -10.89
N ARG A 57 0.80 14.95 -11.00
CA ARG A 57 0.48 13.86 -11.94
C ARG A 57 1.53 12.73 -11.94
N ILE A 58 1.98 12.36 -10.74
CA ILE A 58 3.15 11.49 -10.54
C ILE A 58 2.89 10.08 -11.09
N CYS A 59 1.70 9.52 -10.81
CA CYS A 59 1.18 8.33 -11.46
C CYS A 59 -0.36 8.32 -11.42
N GLU A 60 -0.98 7.67 -12.41
CA GLU A 60 -2.42 7.39 -12.41
C GLU A 60 -2.57 5.88 -12.14
N HIS A 61 -2.72 5.51 -10.87
CA HIS A 61 -2.95 4.13 -10.45
C HIS A 61 -4.16 4.07 -9.52
N ASP A 62 -5.02 3.05 -9.73
CA ASP A 62 -6.18 2.75 -8.88
C ASP A 62 -5.82 2.68 -7.38
N SER A 63 -4.60 2.24 -7.07
CA SER A 63 -4.06 2.14 -5.71
C SER A 63 -4.12 3.44 -4.93
N PHE A 64 -3.96 4.59 -5.60
CA PHE A 64 -4.11 5.89 -4.93
C PHE A 64 -5.55 6.15 -4.48
N HIS A 65 -6.53 5.80 -5.31
CA HIS A 65 -7.94 5.91 -4.96
C HIS A 65 -8.30 4.98 -3.80
N ILE A 66 -7.82 3.73 -3.87
CA ILE A 66 -8.00 2.75 -2.79
C ILE A 66 -7.38 3.27 -1.49
N TRP A 67 -6.10 3.67 -1.52
CA TRP A 67 -5.41 4.23 -0.36
C TRP A 67 -6.17 5.42 0.23
N SER A 68 -6.55 6.38 -0.59
CA SER A 68 -7.22 7.61 -0.14
C SER A 68 -8.55 7.31 0.56
N GLU A 69 -9.34 6.38 0.01
CA GLU A 69 -10.60 5.99 0.62
C GLU A 69 -10.37 5.20 1.92
N LEU A 70 -9.54 4.15 1.89
CA LEU A 70 -9.26 3.35 3.09
C LEU A 70 -8.73 4.22 4.23
N PHE A 71 -7.87 5.19 3.91
CA PHE A 71 -7.35 6.16 4.86
C PHE A 71 -8.47 6.95 5.55
N ASP A 72 -9.43 7.47 4.79
CA ASP A 72 -10.54 8.25 5.35
C ASP A 72 -11.45 7.39 6.23
N ARG A 73 -11.62 6.12 5.85
CA ARG A 73 -12.47 5.15 6.57
C ARG A 73 -11.92 4.73 7.93
N ILE A 74 -10.60 4.74 8.16
CA ILE A 74 -10.06 4.38 9.48
C ILE A 74 -10.63 5.26 10.61
N PHE A 75 -10.95 6.52 10.31
CA PHE A 75 -11.50 7.43 11.31
C PHE A 75 -13.00 7.25 11.56
N ASP A 76 -13.69 6.47 10.73
CA ASP A 76 -15.07 6.05 10.99
C ASP A 76 -15.10 4.91 12.03
N PHE A 77 -13.95 4.32 12.37
CA PHE A 77 -13.85 3.33 13.45
C PHE A 77 -14.03 3.96 14.83
N SER A 78 -14.74 3.26 15.72
CA SER A 78 -14.83 3.61 17.13
C SER A 78 -13.49 3.45 17.88
N ASP A 79 -12.69 2.45 17.49
CA ASP A 79 -11.39 2.12 18.11
C ASP A 79 -10.19 2.81 17.45
N ARG A 80 -10.39 3.41 16.26
CA ARG A 80 -9.38 4.13 15.47
C ARG A 80 -8.06 3.36 15.37
N ASP A 81 -8.09 2.26 14.63
CA ASP A 81 -6.97 1.33 14.43
C ASP A 81 -5.77 1.97 13.67
N TYR A 82 -4.83 2.57 14.42
CA TYR A 82 -3.62 3.17 13.84
C TYR A 82 -2.64 2.16 13.28
N HIS A 83 -2.69 0.92 13.76
CA HIS A 83 -1.87 -0.13 13.18
C HIS A 83 -2.33 -0.41 11.75
N LEU A 84 -3.65 -0.53 11.53
CA LEU A 84 -4.22 -0.68 10.19
C LEU A 84 -3.96 0.56 9.32
N LEU A 85 -4.10 1.78 9.87
CA LEU A 85 -3.75 3.02 9.15
C LEU A 85 -2.29 3.02 8.68
N LYS A 86 -1.37 2.61 9.56
CA LYS A 86 0.05 2.51 9.24
C LYS A 86 0.28 1.50 8.13
N MET A 87 -0.32 0.32 8.19
CA MET A 87 -0.20 -0.69 7.15
C MET A 87 -0.68 -0.17 5.79
N ILE A 88 -1.88 0.43 5.74
CA ILE A 88 -2.42 1.05 4.51
C ILE A 88 -1.46 2.10 3.94
N ASN A 89 -0.94 2.97 4.81
CA ASN A 89 -0.06 4.05 4.40
C ASN A 89 1.30 3.56 3.90
N GLU A 90 1.89 2.54 4.54
CA GLU A 90 3.15 1.93 4.12
C GLU A 90 2.99 1.15 2.81
N THR A 91 1.94 0.33 2.66
CA THR A 91 1.72 -0.44 1.43
C THR A 91 1.64 0.46 0.21
N TYR A 92 0.84 1.53 0.28
CA TYR A 92 0.77 2.50 -0.81
C TYR A 92 2.12 3.25 -1.02
N TRP A 93 2.82 3.60 0.07
CA TRP A 93 4.12 4.27 -0.04
C TRP A 93 5.16 3.43 -0.78
N PHE A 94 5.22 2.13 -0.49
CA PHE A 94 6.12 1.21 -1.15
C PHE A 94 5.83 1.13 -2.65
N GLU A 95 4.57 1.00 -3.03
CA GLU A 95 4.13 0.98 -4.43
C GLU A 95 4.51 2.29 -5.13
N PHE A 96 4.15 3.43 -4.54
CA PHE A 96 4.49 4.74 -5.07
C PHE A 96 6.01 4.89 -5.30
N CYS A 97 6.82 4.50 -4.32
CA CYS A 97 8.29 4.55 -4.45
C CYS A 97 8.82 3.59 -5.51
N TYR A 98 8.16 2.48 -5.75
CA TYR A 98 8.55 1.52 -6.78
C TYR A 98 8.35 2.14 -8.17
N HIS A 99 7.17 2.72 -8.43
CA HIS A 99 6.89 3.43 -9.69
C HIS A 99 7.80 4.63 -9.90
N LEU A 100 8.08 5.40 -8.84
CA LEU A 100 8.96 6.56 -8.93
C LEU A 100 10.38 6.17 -9.31
N ARG A 101 10.88 5.06 -8.76
CA ARG A 101 12.22 4.54 -9.04
C ARG A 101 12.42 4.20 -10.52
N ILE A 102 11.39 3.76 -11.21
CA ILE A 102 11.48 3.47 -12.64
C ILE A 102 11.43 4.74 -13.49
N LYS A 103 10.65 5.75 -13.07
CA LYS A 103 10.46 6.99 -13.84
C LYS A 103 11.60 8.00 -13.70
N GLN A 104 12.31 8.04 -12.56
CA GLN A 104 13.24 9.13 -12.25
C GLN A 104 14.54 8.64 -11.62
N ASN A 105 15.42 7.99 -12.40
CA ASN A 105 16.73 7.58 -11.91
C ASN A 105 17.81 7.66 -12.99
N ASP A 106 18.46 8.81 -13.09
CA ASP A 106 19.59 9.02 -14.00
C ASP A 106 20.89 8.36 -13.50
N ASN A 107 20.95 8.01 -12.20
CA ASN A 107 22.14 7.48 -11.54
C ASN A 107 22.09 5.96 -11.32
N VAL A 108 21.06 5.27 -11.81
CA VAL A 108 20.91 3.83 -11.66
C VAL A 108 21.33 3.15 -12.98
N PRO A 109 22.18 2.12 -12.94
CA PRO A 109 22.55 1.39 -14.15
C PRO A 109 21.33 0.83 -14.89
N GLU A 110 21.34 0.88 -16.22
CA GLU A 110 20.19 0.49 -17.06
C GLU A 110 19.73 -0.95 -16.81
N TYR A 111 20.66 -1.90 -16.61
CA TYR A 111 20.33 -3.29 -16.30
C TYR A 111 19.53 -3.47 -15.00
N ILE A 112 19.70 -2.57 -14.01
CA ILE A 112 18.91 -2.58 -12.77
C ILE A 112 17.50 -2.03 -13.04
N ILE A 113 17.40 -0.98 -13.86
CA ILE A 113 16.11 -0.41 -14.28
C ILE A 113 15.32 -1.45 -15.07
N ASP A 114 15.97 -2.19 -15.97
CA ASP A 114 15.33 -3.24 -16.76
C ASP A 114 14.85 -4.38 -15.87
N TYR A 115 15.66 -4.83 -14.90
CA TYR A 115 15.21 -5.79 -13.89
C TYR A 115 13.97 -5.30 -13.12
N TRP A 116 13.92 -4.02 -12.70
CA TRP A 116 12.73 -3.47 -12.04
C TRP A 116 11.52 -3.39 -12.97
N LYS A 117 11.71 -3.05 -14.25
CA LYS A 117 10.62 -3.04 -15.24
C LYS A 117 10.07 -4.44 -15.48
N GLU A 118 10.93 -5.45 -15.57
CA GLU A 118 10.53 -6.86 -15.76
C GLU A 118 9.66 -7.38 -14.60
N ASN A 119 9.88 -6.87 -13.38
CA ASN A 119 9.12 -7.27 -12.19
C ASN A 119 7.99 -6.29 -11.84
N LEU A 120 7.85 -5.16 -12.55
CA LEU A 120 6.93 -4.09 -12.21
C LEU A 120 5.49 -4.58 -12.13
N ASP A 121 5.01 -5.28 -13.14
CA ASP A 121 3.62 -5.75 -13.17
C ASP A 121 3.32 -6.70 -12.00
N TYR A 122 4.27 -7.56 -11.66
CA TYR A 122 4.14 -8.50 -10.55
C TYR A 122 4.15 -7.76 -9.20
N ASP A 123 5.12 -6.88 -8.96
CA ASP A 123 5.28 -6.16 -7.70
C ASP A 123 4.12 -5.17 -7.48
N THR A 124 3.72 -4.43 -8.52
CA THR A 124 2.54 -3.56 -8.48
C THR A 124 1.28 -4.36 -8.19
N ARG A 125 1.06 -5.50 -8.86
CA ARG A 125 -0.10 -6.37 -8.57
C ARG A 125 -0.07 -6.91 -7.15
N ASN A 126 1.10 -7.27 -6.63
CA ASN A 126 1.25 -7.77 -5.27
C ASN A 126 0.91 -6.67 -4.23
N MET A 127 1.43 -5.45 -4.40
CA MET A 127 1.14 -4.34 -3.49
C MET A 127 -0.33 -3.88 -3.60
N TYR A 128 -0.88 -3.85 -4.81
CA TYR A 128 -2.30 -3.64 -5.05
C TYR A 128 -3.15 -4.66 -4.30
N ASN A 129 -2.83 -5.95 -4.44
CA ASN A 129 -3.52 -7.04 -3.75
C ASN A 129 -3.43 -6.91 -2.22
N GLN A 130 -2.28 -6.45 -1.69
CA GLN A 130 -2.14 -6.14 -0.26
C GLN A 130 -3.08 -5.00 0.16
N LEU A 131 -3.23 -3.94 -0.63
CA LEU A 131 -4.21 -2.87 -0.34
C LEU A 131 -5.64 -3.41 -0.34
N ILE A 132 -6.00 -4.31 -1.27
CA ILE A 132 -7.32 -4.94 -1.27
C ILE A 132 -7.50 -5.88 -0.07
N ASP A 133 -6.47 -6.63 0.31
CA ASP A 133 -6.50 -7.48 1.50
C ASP A 133 -6.66 -6.64 2.80
N LEU A 134 -6.12 -5.41 2.83
CA LEU A 134 -6.39 -4.44 3.90
C LEU A 134 -7.81 -3.87 3.82
N ALA A 135 -8.36 -3.64 2.62
CA ALA A 135 -9.74 -3.22 2.43
C ALA A 135 -10.74 -4.26 2.98
N ILE A 136 -10.44 -5.55 2.84
CA ILE A 136 -11.23 -6.63 3.44
C ILE A 136 -11.27 -6.48 4.97
N GLN A 137 -10.13 -6.23 5.62
CA GLN A 137 -10.08 -6.01 7.07
C GLN A 137 -10.91 -4.79 7.50
N VAL A 138 -10.89 -3.70 6.72
CA VAL A 138 -11.74 -2.52 6.97
C VAL A 138 -13.23 -2.89 6.85
N ARG A 139 -13.61 -3.67 5.84
CA ARG A 139 -14.98 -4.15 5.64
C ARG A 139 -15.47 -5.03 6.78
N GLU A 140 -14.62 -5.92 7.30
CA GLU A 140 -14.93 -6.81 8.42
C GLU A 140 -15.25 -6.05 9.71
N LYS A 141 -14.76 -4.81 9.84
CA LYS A 141 -15.14 -3.86 10.90
C LYS A 141 -16.47 -3.14 10.64
N HIS A 142 -17.31 -3.65 9.72
CA HIS A 142 -18.63 -3.13 9.33
C HIS A 142 -18.65 -1.69 8.79
N ILE A 143 -17.53 -1.22 8.24
CA ILE A 143 -17.49 0.03 7.50
C ILE A 143 -18.05 -0.14 6.09
N VAL A 144 -18.86 0.83 5.68
CA VAL A 144 -19.35 0.94 4.31
C VAL A 144 -18.23 1.45 3.39
N LEU A 145 -17.79 0.59 2.49
CA LEU A 145 -16.86 0.90 1.41
C LEU A 145 -17.61 1.27 0.12
N SER A 146 -16.96 2.02 -0.77
CA SER A 146 -17.53 2.39 -2.06
C SER A 146 -17.78 1.17 -2.96
N PRO A 147 -18.72 1.27 -3.91
CA PRO A 147 -18.95 0.20 -4.90
C PRO A 147 -17.69 -0.18 -5.67
N PHE A 148 -16.79 0.79 -5.89
CA PHE A 148 -15.50 0.56 -6.54
C PHE A 148 -14.61 -0.37 -5.71
N ILE A 149 -14.42 -0.11 -4.41
CA ILE A 149 -13.60 -1.01 -3.57
C ILE A 149 -14.27 -2.37 -3.41
N LEU A 150 -15.60 -2.39 -3.28
CA LEU A 150 -16.35 -3.65 -3.17
C LEU A 150 -16.17 -4.55 -4.39
N SER A 151 -16.18 -4.00 -5.62
CA SER A 151 -15.94 -4.80 -6.82
C SER A 151 -14.52 -5.35 -6.85
N ARG A 152 -13.52 -4.60 -6.37
CA ARG A 152 -12.13 -5.09 -6.26
C ARG A 152 -11.97 -6.18 -5.21
N ILE A 153 -12.70 -6.11 -4.10
CA ILE A 153 -12.74 -7.18 -3.10
C ILE A 153 -13.34 -8.47 -3.71
N GLU A 154 -14.40 -8.36 -4.49
CA GLU A 154 -15.01 -9.52 -5.18
C GLU A 154 -14.08 -10.13 -6.24
N GLU A 155 -13.35 -9.31 -7.00
CA GLU A 155 -12.29 -9.77 -7.90
C GLU A 155 -11.21 -10.53 -7.13
N ARG A 156 -10.78 -10.01 -5.97
CA ARG A 156 -9.77 -10.63 -5.13
C ARG A 156 -10.21 -11.97 -4.55
N TYR A 157 -11.47 -12.11 -4.14
CA TYR A 157 -12.00 -13.41 -3.70
C TYR A 157 -12.02 -14.44 -4.83
N ARG A 158 -12.51 -14.06 -6.01
CA ARG A 158 -12.50 -14.96 -7.18
C ARG A 158 -11.10 -15.36 -7.61
N GLU A 159 -10.13 -14.46 -7.47
CA GLU A 159 -8.72 -14.79 -7.71
C GLU A 159 -8.19 -15.83 -6.73
N LYS A 160 -8.48 -15.68 -5.42
CA LYS A 160 -8.08 -16.64 -4.39
C LYS A 160 -8.70 -18.02 -4.64
N GLU A 161 -10.00 -18.08 -4.94
CA GLU A 161 -10.70 -19.32 -5.27
C GLU A 161 -10.05 -20.05 -6.46
N ARG A 162 -9.74 -19.33 -7.55
CA ARG A 162 -9.05 -19.93 -8.71
C ARG A 162 -7.65 -20.43 -8.38
N ILE A 163 -6.91 -19.71 -7.54
CA ILE A 163 -5.58 -20.15 -7.09
C ILE A 163 -5.72 -21.43 -6.26
N ASP A 164 -6.69 -21.49 -5.36
CA ASP A 164 -6.94 -22.67 -4.53
C ASP A 164 -7.36 -23.88 -5.37
N GLU A 165 -8.20 -23.70 -6.40
CA GLU A 165 -8.54 -24.73 -7.38
C GLU A 165 -7.31 -25.25 -8.14
N LEU A 166 -6.48 -24.35 -8.67
CA LEU A 166 -5.23 -24.70 -9.35
C LEU A 166 -4.25 -25.43 -8.42
N LEU A 167 -4.16 -25.03 -7.16
CA LEU A 167 -3.34 -25.71 -6.18
C LEU A 167 -3.86 -27.13 -5.95
N MET A 168 -5.17 -27.31 -5.76
CA MET A 168 -5.78 -28.63 -5.60
C MET A 168 -5.52 -29.54 -6.81
N ASP A 169 -5.62 -29.01 -8.04
CA ASP A 169 -5.32 -29.75 -9.27
C ASP A 169 -3.84 -30.15 -9.39
N LEU A 170 -2.93 -29.32 -8.88
CA LEU A 170 -1.50 -29.63 -8.80
C LEU A 170 -1.17 -30.63 -7.69
N TYR A 171 -2.03 -30.75 -6.67
CA TYR A 171 -1.91 -31.70 -5.57
C TYR A 171 -2.53 -33.08 -5.95
N ASP A 172 -1.96 -33.78 -6.93
CA ASP A 172 -2.36 -35.15 -7.32
C ASP A 172 -1.86 -36.24 -6.35
N GLY A 173 -1.88 -35.97 -5.04
CA GLY A 173 -1.58 -36.94 -3.98
C GLY A 173 -0.13 -37.46 -3.91
N LYS A 174 0.79 -37.03 -4.78
CA LYS A 174 2.20 -37.39 -4.75
C LYS A 174 3.08 -36.16 -4.89
N GLU A 175 3.93 -35.97 -3.88
CA GLU A 175 4.86 -34.87 -3.67
C GLU A 175 4.22 -33.51 -3.32
N ARG A 176 4.39 -33.13 -2.05
CA ARG A 176 4.25 -31.73 -1.63
C ARG A 176 5.30 -30.90 -2.36
N ILE A 177 4.95 -30.33 -3.52
CA ILE A 177 5.67 -29.16 -4.02
C ILE A 177 5.48 -28.10 -2.94
N ASN A 178 6.58 -27.69 -2.33
CA ASN A 178 6.59 -26.72 -1.25
C ASN A 178 6.35 -25.33 -1.88
N ILE A 179 5.12 -25.06 -2.32
CA ILE A 179 4.72 -23.82 -2.99
C ILE A 179 4.86 -22.63 -2.01
N GLU A 180 4.68 -22.88 -0.71
CA GLU A 180 4.99 -21.91 0.36
C GLU A 180 6.46 -21.48 0.35
N ARG A 181 7.40 -22.36 -0.02
CA ARG A 181 8.80 -21.96 -0.20
C ARG A 181 8.99 -21.02 -1.38
N ASN A 182 8.26 -21.14 -2.49
CA ASN A 182 8.43 -20.18 -3.60
C ASN A 182 7.86 -18.80 -3.26
N TYR A 183 6.77 -18.72 -2.47
CA TYR A 183 6.27 -17.44 -1.96
C TYR A 183 7.15 -16.85 -0.84
N MET A 184 7.74 -17.69 0.05
CA MET A 184 8.63 -17.22 1.13
C MET A 184 10.08 -16.96 0.69
N TYR A 185 10.63 -17.63 -0.33
CA TYR A 185 12.04 -17.43 -0.72
C TYR A 185 12.29 -16.06 -1.34
N ARG A 186 11.28 -15.42 -1.95
CA ARG A 186 11.40 -14.04 -2.43
C ARG A 186 11.25 -12.99 -1.33
N SER A 187 10.64 -13.32 -0.18
CA SER A 187 10.54 -12.40 0.96
C SER A 187 11.78 -12.40 1.87
N LYS A 188 12.69 -13.36 1.70
CA LYS A 188 13.94 -13.50 2.48
C LYS A 188 15.20 -13.07 1.72
N LEU A 189 15.03 -12.49 0.53
CA LEU A 189 16.12 -11.85 -0.25
C LEU A 189 16.12 -10.31 -0.12
N GLN A 190 15.46 -9.77 0.91
CA GLN A 190 15.61 -8.38 1.35
C GLN A 190 16.42 -8.30 2.64
#